data_AF-A0A2E3H8W5-F1
#
_entry.id   AF-A0A2E3H8W5-F1
#
_cell.length_a   1.000
_cell.length_b   1.000
_cell.length_c   1.000
_cell.angle_alpha   90.00
_cell.angle_beta   90.00
_cell.angle_gamma   90.00
#
_symmetry.space_group_name_H-M   'P 1'
#
loop_
_entity.id
_entity.type
_entity.pdbx_description
1 polymer ?
#
loop_
_entity_poly.entity_id
_entity_poly.type
_entity_poly.pdbx_seq_one_letter_code
_entity_poly.pdbx_strand_id
1 'polypeptide(L)'
;MNEVVRIFLIVAITLGSIPLAPGKELDRAKVEFAVQDKLLNEIYQDLRKTLPADLFAKVREDQRRWIGYRDYISSAESKRLQKNPEDDPDYWTSAALMTVNRITWLKGWKGAGAPPSRGIPGKWDGIYRDSYGGELQIVERGGKLYFSLVVVRGPTFHSGACDGQAEVNGSMARFSVRYSPDEAPAWLTFLNNRQGDGRIEVIGENTGFFHGARAYFQGHYLRVQTLQPQDLEKLLKGSSEGGTTGE
;
A
#
# COMPACT_ATOMS: atom_id res chain seq x y z
N MET A 1 -5.43 -1.59 -24.81
CA MET A 1 -5.64 -1.83 -23.36
C MET A 1 -5.25 -3.26 -23.02
N ASN A 2 -4.01 -3.50 -22.57
CA ASN A 2 -3.58 -4.62 -21.72
C ASN A 2 -2.06 -4.79 -21.79
N GLU A 3 -1.31 -3.83 -21.25
CA GLU A 3 0.11 -4.05 -20.93
C GLU A 3 0.57 -3.39 -19.61
N VAL A 4 -0.36 -2.90 -18.76
CA VAL A 4 0.01 -2.30 -17.45
C VAL A 4 -0.12 -3.28 -16.28
N VAL A 5 -0.64 -4.49 -16.48
CA VAL A 5 -0.75 -5.51 -15.41
C VAL A 5 0.43 -6.50 -15.48
N ARG A 6 1.66 -6.01 -15.41
CA ARG A 6 2.84 -6.86 -15.15
C ARG A 6 3.88 -6.08 -14.35
N ILE A 7 3.87 -6.29 -13.04
CA ILE A 7 5.01 -6.65 -12.17
C ILE A 7 4.47 -6.65 -10.74
N PHE A 8 3.88 -7.77 -10.33
CA PHE A 8 3.70 -8.12 -8.92
C PHE A 8 4.30 -9.51 -8.74
N LEU A 9 5.61 -9.59 -8.55
CA LEU A 9 6.24 -10.85 -8.16
C LEU A 9 5.99 -11.06 -6.66
N ILE A 10 4.76 -11.45 -6.33
CA ILE A 10 4.41 -11.99 -5.02
C ILE A 10 4.78 -13.47 -5.10
N VAL A 11 5.72 -13.93 -4.27
CA VAL A 11 5.86 -15.37 -4.00
C VAL A 11 4.66 -15.76 -3.13
N ALA A 12 3.52 -15.92 -3.77
CA ALA A 12 2.43 -16.69 -3.21
C ALA A 12 2.84 -18.15 -3.37
N ILE A 13 2.80 -18.92 -2.27
CA ILE A 13 2.80 -20.38 -2.38
C ILE A 13 1.46 -20.74 -3.00
N THR A 14 1.38 -20.64 -4.33
CA THR A 14 0.22 -21.02 -5.11
C THR A 14 0.30 -22.53 -5.31
N LEU A 15 -0.64 -23.27 -4.73
CA LEU A 15 -0.96 -24.59 -5.25
C LEU A 15 -1.38 -24.39 -6.72
N GLY A 16 -0.90 -25.21 -7.66
CA GLY A 16 -1.10 -24.97 -9.10
C GLY A 16 -2.58 -24.79 -9.51
N SER A 17 -2.82 -23.97 -10.53
CA SER A 17 -4.16 -23.69 -11.09
C SER A 17 -4.59 -24.78 -12.07
N ILE A 18 -5.16 -25.87 -11.56
CA ILE A 18 -5.97 -26.80 -12.37
C ILE A 18 -7.44 -26.43 -12.12
N PRO A 19 -8.29 -26.29 -13.16
CA PRO A 19 -9.72 -26.04 -12.96
C PRO A 19 -10.34 -27.17 -12.14
N LEU A 20 -10.92 -26.82 -10.99
CA LEU A 20 -11.54 -27.74 -10.04
C LEU A 20 -13.07 -27.62 -10.12
N ALA A 21 -13.78 -28.66 -9.70
CA ALA A 21 -15.24 -28.56 -9.51
C ALA A 21 -15.57 -27.48 -8.47
N PRO A 22 -16.70 -26.73 -8.59
CA PRO A 22 -17.00 -25.57 -7.74
C PRO A 22 -16.91 -25.79 -6.22
N GLY A 23 -17.30 -26.97 -5.72
CA GLY A 23 -17.15 -27.31 -4.29
C GLY A 23 -15.70 -27.51 -3.85
N LYS A 24 -14.85 -28.04 -4.74
CA LYS A 24 -13.40 -28.18 -4.48
C LYS A 24 -12.66 -26.84 -4.54
N GLU A 25 -13.19 -25.88 -5.29
CA GLU A 25 -12.63 -24.53 -5.38
C GLU A 25 -12.86 -23.74 -4.09
N LEU A 26 -14.09 -23.79 -3.54
CA LEU A 26 -14.43 -23.14 -2.26
C LEU A 26 -13.59 -23.69 -1.09
N ASP A 27 -13.51 -25.02 -0.95
CA ASP A 27 -12.73 -25.65 0.12
C ASP A 27 -11.24 -25.26 0.04
N ARG A 28 -10.69 -25.26 -1.18
CA ARG A 28 -9.31 -24.84 -1.42
C ARG A 28 -9.09 -23.37 -1.05
N ALA A 29 -9.97 -22.47 -1.47
CA ALA A 29 -9.84 -21.04 -1.17
C ALA A 29 -9.93 -20.76 0.34
N LYS A 30 -10.82 -21.47 1.05
CA LYS A 30 -10.90 -21.44 2.52
C LYS A 30 -9.61 -21.91 3.20
N VAL A 31 -9.03 -23.02 2.73
CA VAL A 31 -7.75 -23.53 3.25
C VAL A 31 -6.63 -22.53 3.01
N GLU A 32 -6.54 -21.95 1.81
CA GLU A 32 -5.51 -20.96 1.49
C GLU A 32 -5.63 -19.71 2.36
N PHE A 33 -6.84 -19.18 2.55
CA PHE A 33 -7.09 -18.09 3.48
C PHE A 33 -6.69 -18.46 4.91
N ALA A 34 -7.09 -19.63 5.42
CA ALA A 34 -6.79 -20.06 6.78
C ALA A 34 -5.27 -20.16 7.04
N VAL A 35 -4.48 -20.59 6.04
CA VAL A 35 -3.01 -20.59 6.12
C VAL A 35 -2.46 -19.18 6.28
N GLN A 36 -2.93 -18.23 5.46
CA GLN A 36 -2.47 -16.84 5.54
C GLN A 36 -2.93 -16.16 6.84
N ASP A 37 -4.17 -16.39 7.27
CA ASP A 37 -4.71 -15.81 8.51
C ASP A 37 -3.97 -16.33 9.75
N LYS A 38 -3.59 -17.61 9.78
CA LYS A 38 -2.73 -18.14 10.83
C LYS A 38 -1.39 -17.40 10.89
N LEU A 39 -0.71 -17.25 9.75
CA LEU A 39 0.57 -16.53 9.68
C LEU A 39 0.43 -15.06 10.07
N LEU A 40 -0.64 -14.40 9.64
CA LEU A 40 -0.97 -13.03 10.05
C LEU A 40 -1.07 -12.92 11.58
N ASN A 41 -1.80 -13.85 12.20
CA ASN A 41 -1.97 -13.87 13.65
C ASN A 41 -0.66 -14.14 14.40
N GLU A 42 0.19 -15.04 13.92
CA GLU A 42 1.51 -15.31 14.49
C GLU A 42 2.39 -14.04 14.49
N ILE A 43 2.44 -13.33 13.37
CA ILE A 43 3.21 -12.08 13.24
C ILE A 43 2.61 -10.99 14.14
N TYR A 44 1.29 -10.87 14.19
CA TYR A 44 0.62 -9.90 15.07
C TYR A 44 0.93 -10.15 16.55
N GLN A 45 0.95 -11.41 17.01
CA GLN A 45 1.32 -11.75 18.38
C GLN A 45 2.82 -11.51 18.66
N ASP A 46 3.69 -11.70 17.68
CA ASP A 46 5.10 -11.33 17.79
C ASP A 46 5.26 -9.80 17.94
N LEU A 47 4.60 -9.00 17.10
CA LEU A 47 4.60 -7.53 17.24
C LEU A 47 4.10 -7.08 18.61
N ARG A 48 3.05 -7.72 19.14
CA ARG A 48 2.53 -7.44 20.49
C ARG A 48 3.58 -7.59 21.58
N LYS A 49 4.48 -8.57 21.44
CA LYS A 49 5.51 -8.87 22.43
C LYS A 49 6.73 -7.98 22.28
N THR A 50 7.03 -7.50 21.07
CA THR A 50 8.30 -6.83 20.79
C THR A 50 8.20 -5.33 20.57
N LEU A 51 7.05 -4.80 20.16
CA LEU A 51 6.89 -3.36 19.96
C LEU A 51 6.62 -2.65 21.30
N PRO A 52 7.08 -1.40 21.45
CA PRO A 52 6.60 -0.50 22.49
C PRO A 52 5.06 -0.43 22.53
N ALA A 53 4.50 -0.33 23.74
CA ALA A 53 3.05 -0.41 23.94
C ALA A 53 2.26 0.67 23.17
N ASP A 54 2.82 1.88 23.07
CA ASP A 54 2.24 3.01 22.35
C ASP A 54 2.29 2.85 20.82
N LEU A 55 3.29 2.13 20.29
CA LEU A 55 3.36 1.77 18.88
C LEU A 55 2.42 0.59 18.58
N PHE A 56 2.42 -0.44 19.42
CA PHE A 56 1.52 -1.58 19.25
C PHE A 56 0.04 -1.18 19.35
N ALA A 57 -0.30 -0.19 20.17
CA ALA A 57 -1.65 0.37 20.22
C ALA A 57 -2.12 0.87 18.85
N LYS A 58 -1.25 1.52 18.07
CA LYS A 58 -1.53 1.97 16.70
C LYS A 58 -1.68 0.78 15.74
N VAL A 59 -0.78 -0.20 15.81
CA VAL A 59 -0.87 -1.44 15.03
C VAL A 59 -2.19 -2.16 15.27
N ARG A 60 -2.62 -2.27 16.53
CA ARG A 60 -3.90 -2.88 16.91
C ARG A 60 -5.10 -2.15 16.31
N GLU A 61 -5.07 -0.83 16.34
CA GLU A 61 -6.14 0.00 15.77
C GLU A 61 -6.21 -0.15 14.24
N ASP A 62 -5.05 -0.08 13.58
CA ASP A 62 -4.92 -0.32 12.14
C ASP A 62 -5.37 -1.73 11.76
N GLN A 63 -5.07 -2.74 12.58
CA GLN A 63 -5.48 -4.12 12.33
C GLN A 63 -7.00 -4.27 12.36
N ARG A 64 -7.69 -3.63 13.31
CA ARG A 64 -9.16 -3.67 13.40
C ARG A 64 -9.81 -3.03 12.18
N ARG A 65 -9.33 -1.85 11.77
CA ARG A 65 -9.82 -1.18 10.55
C ARG A 65 -9.57 -2.02 9.31
N TRP A 66 -8.38 -2.59 9.19
CA TRP A 66 -7.98 -3.38 8.04
C TRP A 66 -8.83 -4.65 7.88
N ILE A 67 -9.19 -5.34 8.96
CA ILE A 67 -10.08 -6.52 8.90
C ILE A 67 -11.44 -6.12 8.28
N GLY A 68 -12.04 -5.02 8.76
CA GLY A 68 -13.30 -4.53 8.19
C GLY A 68 -13.17 -4.13 6.71
N TYR A 69 -12.04 -3.53 6.32
CA TYR A 69 -11.77 -3.22 4.91
C TYR A 69 -11.60 -4.48 4.06
N ARG A 70 -10.87 -5.49 4.53
CA ARG A 70 -10.71 -6.78 3.85
C ARG A 70 -12.08 -7.40 3.58
N ASP A 71 -12.89 -7.55 4.61
CA ASP A 71 -14.18 -8.23 4.50
C ASP A 71 -15.14 -7.45 3.59
N TYR A 72 -15.11 -6.11 3.62
CA TYR A 72 -15.84 -5.26 2.70
C TYR A 72 -15.43 -5.46 1.23
N ILE A 73 -14.13 -5.45 0.94
CA ILE A 73 -13.61 -5.66 -0.43
C ILE A 73 -13.93 -7.08 -0.90
N SER A 74 -13.61 -8.09 -0.10
CA SER A 74 -13.85 -9.50 -0.45
C SER A 74 -15.33 -9.80 -0.66
N SER A 75 -16.23 -9.18 0.11
CA SER A 75 -17.69 -9.31 -0.09
C SER A 75 -18.18 -8.65 -1.38
N ALA A 76 -17.47 -7.63 -1.87
CA ALA A 76 -17.84 -6.99 -3.12
C ALA A 76 -17.40 -7.78 -4.34
N GLU A 77 -16.25 -8.48 -4.25
CA GLU A 77 -15.76 -9.40 -5.29
C GLU A 77 -16.66 -10.64 -5.43
N SER A 78 -17.22 -11.14 -4.32
CA SER A 78 -18.05 -12.35 -4.27
C SER A 78 -19.48 -12.22 -4.84
N LYS A 79 -19.80 -11.12 -5.53
CA LYS A 79 -21.19 -10.79 -5.93
C LYS A 79 -21.78 -11.71 -7.01
N ARG A 80 -21.00 -12.67 -7.52
CA ARG A 80 -21.42 -13.60 -8.58
C ARG A 80 -22.60 -14.47 -8.17
N LEU A 81 -22.74 -14.81 -6.89
CA LEU A 81 -23.70 -15.83 -6.43
C LEU A 81 -25.04 -15.32 -5.87
N GLN A 82 -25.26 -14.00 -5.71
CA GLN A 82 -26.44 -13.44 -5.01
C GLN A 82 -26.76 -14.15 -3.67
N LYS A 83 -25.72 -14.63 -2.99
CA LYS A 83 -25.77 -15.43 -1.74
C LYS A 83 -24.85 -14.80 -0.69
N ASN A 84 -24.72 -15.46 0.46
CA ASN A 84 -23.71 -15.11 1.44
C ASN A 84 -22.32 -15.08 0.78
N PRO A 85 -21.54 -14.01 0.92
CA PRO A 85 -20.19 -13.90 0.35
C PRO A 85 -19.29 -15.10 0.63
N GLU A 86 -19.36 -15.65 1.84
CA GLU A 86 -18.55 -16.77 2.31
C GLU A 86 -18.84 -18.11 1.61
N ASP A 87 -19.90 -18.19 0.81
CA ASP A 87 -20.22 -19.34 -0.05
C ASP A 87 -19.57 -19.22 -1.44
N ASP A 88 -18.94 -18.08 -1.78
CA ASP A 88 -18.22 -17.87 -3.04
C ASP A 88 -16.71 -18.04 -2.84
N PRO A 89 -16.01 -18.88 -3.65
CA PRO A 89 -14.54 -18.96 -3.61
C PRO A 89 -13.83 -17.61 -3.83
N ASP A 90 -14.46 -16.68 -4.57
CA ASP A 90 -13.86 -15.37 -4.85
C ASP A 90 -13.68 -14.51 -3.59
N TYR A 91 -14.58 -14.66 -2.61
CA TYR A 91 -14.45 -14.02 -1.29
C TYR A 91 -13.14 -14.44 -0.61
N TRP A 92 -12.93 -15.75 -0.48
CA TRP A 92 -11.81 -16.31 0.25
C TRP A 92 -10.48 -16.07 -0.47
N THR A 93 -10.50 -16.10 -1.81
CA THR A 93 -9.34 -15.79 -2.64
C THR A 93 -8.91 -14.33 -2.45
N SER A 94 -9.87 -13.39 -2.53
CA SER A 94 -9.64 -11.97 -2.25
C SER A 94 -9.10 -11.75 -0.82
N ALA A 95 -9.73 -12.38 0.18
CA ALA A 95 -9.32 -12.27 1.57
C ALA A 95 -7.89 -12.79 1.80
N ALA A 96 -7.50 -13.89 1.14
CA ALA A 96 -6.14 -14.45 1.21
C ALA A 96 -5.10 -13.49 0.61
N LEU A 97 -5.35 -12.94 -0.59
CA LEU A 97 -4.46 -11.99 -1.25
C LEU A 97 -4.26 -10.71 -0.42
N MET A 98 -5.34 -10.16 0.13
CA MET A 98 -5.25 -9.00 1.01
C MET A 98 -4.45 -9.33 2.27
N THR A 99 -4.62 -10.54 2.82
CA THR A 99 -3.89 -10.99 4.01
C THR A 99 -2.39 -11.11 3.75
N VAL A 100 -1.97 -11.57 2.57
CA VAL A 100 -0.55 -11.57 2.15
C VAL A 100 0.03 -10.16 2.16
N ASN A 101 -0.70 -9.19 1.60
CA ASN A 101 -0.26 -7.78 1.61
C ASN A 101 -0.13 -7.23 3.03
N ARG A 102 -1.08 -7.58 3.92
CA ARG A 102 -1.03 -7.18 5.32
C ARG A 102 0.14 -7.81 6.08
N ILE A 103 0.46 -9.08 5.80
CA ILE A 103 1.63 -9.75 6.37
C ILE A 103 2.92 -9.00 6.03
N THR A 104 3.11 -8.61 4.77
CA THR A 104 4.27 -7.79 4.35
C THR A 104 4.32 -6.46 5.11
N TRP A 105 3.16 -5.80 5.26
CA TRP A 105 3.07 -4.57 6.02
C TRP A 105 3.42 -4.76 7.50
N LEU A 106 2.87 -5.79 8.16
CA LEU A 106 3.18 -6.07 9.57
C LEU A 106 4.66 -6.39 9.81
N LYS A 107 5.30 -7.12 8.89
CA LYS A 107 6.76 -7.38 8.94
C LYS A 107 7.58 -6.09 8.85
N GLY A 108 7.06 -5.05 8.18
CA GLY A 108 7.69 -3.74 8.08
C GLY A 108 8.03 -3.11 9.43
N TRP A 109 7.19 -3.30 10.45
CA TRP A 109 7.37 -2.73 11.80
C TRP A 109 8.64 -3.21 12.53
N LYS A 110 9.16 -4.39 12.18
CA LYS A 110 10.42 -4.93 12.74
C LYS A 110 11.57 -4.92 11.73
N GLY A 111 11.27 -4.69 10.44
CA GLY A 111 12.23 -4.68 9.35
C GLY A 111 12.55 -3.25 8.90
N ALA A 112 12.33 -2.99 7.61
CA ALA A 112 12.72 -1.73 6.97
C ALA A 112 12.00 -0.49 7.55
N GLY A 113 10.82 -0.66 8.16
CA GLY A 113 10.02 0.38 8.80
C GLY A 113 10.17 0.44 10.30
N ALA A 114 11.14 -0.29 10.88
CA ALA A 114 11.46 -0.15 12.30
C ALA A 114 11.78 1.33 12.60
N PRO A 115 11.19 1.91 13.67
CA PRO A 115 11.48 3.28 14.05
C PRO A 115 12.99 3.46 14.26
N PRO A 116 13.63 4.47 13.65
CA PRO A 116 15.04 4.73 13.91
C PRO A 116 15.24 5.23 15.34
N SER A 117 16.49 5.21 15.78
CA SER A 117 16.91 5.90 17.01
C SER A 117 16.50 7.38 16.98
N ARG A 118 15.97 7.89 18.10
CA ARG A 118 15.49 9.28 18.21
C ARG A 118 16.58 10.29 17.79
N GLY A 119 16.16 11.36 17.11
CA GLY A 119 16.98 12.56 16.88
C GLY A 119 17.79 12.59 15.59
N ILE A 120 17.72 11.55 14.75
CA ILE A 120 18.35 11.53 13.42
C ILE A 120 17.26 11.66 12.36
N PRO A 121 17.28 12.69 11.48
CA PRO A 121 16.41 12.73 10.31
C PRO A 121 16.63 11.46 9.51
N GLY A 122 15.62 10.62 9.45
CA GLY A 122 15.83 9.31 8.89
C GLY A 122 15.59 9.31 7.38
N LYS A 123 16.46 8.58 6.67
CA LYS A 123 16.50 8.49 5.21
C LYS A 123 15.12 8.26 4.60
N TRP A 124 14.65 9.18 3.77
CA TRP A 124 13.40 9.05 3.02
C TRP A 124 13.38 7.81 2.12
N ASP A 125 14.54 7.42 1.61
CA ASP A 125 14.75 6.31 0.68
C ASP A 125 14.04 5.02 1.10
N GLY A 126 13.15 4.51 0.25
CA GLY A 126 12.50 3.22 0.46
C GLY A 126 11.25 2.99 -0.37
N ILE A 127 10.71 1.78 -0.23
CA ILE A 127 9.39 1.40 -0.71
C ILE A 127 8.48 1.28 0.50
N TYR A 128 7.39 2.02 0.48
CA TYR A 128 6.43 2.14 1.57
C TYR A 128 5.05 1.68 1.12
N ARG A 129 4.28 1.11 2.04
CA ARG A 129 2.91 0.65 1.79
C ARG A 129 1.98 1.08 2.90
N ASP A 130 0.74 1.34 2.55
CA ASP A 130 -0.30 1.73 3.53
C ASP A 130 -1.18 0.56 4.00
N SER A 131 -1.02 -0.62 3.39
CA SER A 131 -1.82 -1.84 3.63
C SER A 131 -3.25 -1.83 3.05
N TYR A 132 -3.65 -0.78 2.32
CA TYR A 132 -4.98 -0.65 1.71
C TYR A 132 -4.92 -0.66 0.18
N GLY A 133 -3.77 -0.98 -0.42
CA GLY A 133 -3.53 -0.95 -1.87
C GLY A 133 -2.72 0.24 -2.37
N GLY A 134 -2.06 0.98 -1.48
CA GLY A 134 -1.16 2.08 -1.82
C GLY A 134 0.31 1.67 -1.68
N GLU A 135 1.11 2.05 -2.68
CA GLU A 135 2.56 1.91 -2.68
C GLU A 135 3.21 3.25 -3.01
N LEU A 136 4.22 3.61 -2.23
CA LEU A 136 4.97 4.85 -2.33
C LEU A 136 6.46 4.50 -2.42
N GLN A 137 7.09 4.85 -3.52
CA GLN A 137 8.53 4.76 -3.70
C GLN A 137 9.12 6.15 -3.60
N ILE A 138 10.12 6.35 -2.74
CA ILE A 138 10.70 7.65 -2.47
C ILE A 138 12.23 7.54 -2.41
N VAL A 139 12.93 8.54 -2.96
CA VAL A 139 14.37 8.78 -2.73
C VAL A 139 14.63 10.28 -2.54
N GLU A 140 15.49 10.64 -1.58
CA GLU A 140 15.98 12.02 -1.42
C GLU A 140 17.35 12.20 -2.09
N ARG A 141 17.48 13.14 -3.03
CA ARG A 141 18.77 13.50 -3.66
C ARG A 141 18.84 15.00 -3.89
N GLY A 142 19.97 15.62 -3.52
CA GLY A 142 20.23 17.03 -3.79
C GLY A 142 19.18 17.99 -3.21
N GLY A 143 18.60 17.68 -2.04
CA GLY A 143 17.54 18.47 -1.40
C GLY A 143 16.13 18.27 -1.98
N LYS A 144 15.97 17.35 -2.94
CA LYS A 144 14.69 17.01 -3.57
C LYS A 144 14.25 15.60 -3.21
N LEU A 145 12.95 15.44 -3.05
CA LEU A 145 12.27 14.17 -2.90
C LEU A 145 11.73 13.73 -4.25
N TYR A 146 12.28 12.66 -4.81
CA TYR A 146 11.75 12.02 -6.01
C TYR A 146 10.79 10.92 -5.55
N PHE A 147 9.58 10.89 -6.08
CA PHE A 147 8.56 9.96 -5.64
C PHE A 147 7.75 9.36 -6.79
N SER A 148 7.25 8.16 -6.55
CA SER A 148 6.20 7.51 -7.32
C SER A 148 5.16 6.98 -6.36
N LEU A 149 3.92 7.40 -6.53
CA LEU A 149 2.81 7.05 -5.66
C LEU A 149 1.68 6.45 -6.48
N VAL A 150 1.39 5.17 -6.22
CA VAL A 150 0.30 4.44 -6.88
C VAL A 150 -0.66 3.91 -5.84
N VAL A 151 -1.95 4.02 -6.11
CA VAL A 151 -3.02 3.47 -5.26
C VAL A 151 -4.03 2.73 -6.11
N VAL A 152 -4.51 1.59 -5.60
CA VAL A 152 -5.67 0.88 -6.12
C VAL A 152 -6.65 0.66 -4.98
N ARG A 153 -7.87 1.19 -5.10
CA ARG A 153 -8.81 1.31 -3.99
C ARG A 153 -10.22 0.88 -4.33
N GLY A 154 -10.88 0.36 -3.31
CA GLY A 154 -12.30 0.08 -3.33
C GLY A 154 -12.66 -1.10 -4.25
N PRO A 155 -13.94 -1.51 -4.23
CA PRO A 155 -14.41 -2.71 -4.90
C PRO A 155 -14.55 -2.59 -6.43
N THR A 156 -14.28 -1.40 -6.97
CA THR A 156 -14.29 -1.14 -8.42
C THR A 156 -12.89 -0.82 -8.92
N PHE A 157 -11.86 -1.14 -8.12
CA PHE A 157 -10.44 -0.97 -8.45
C PHE A 157 -10.10 0.39 -9.05
N HIS A 158 -10.60 1.48 -8.45
CA HIS A 158 -10.18 2.82 -8.87
C HIS A 158 -8.68 2.93 -8.66
N SER A 159 -7.96 3.33 -9.69
CA SER A 159 -6.54 3.59 -9.65
C SER A 159 -6.26 5.09 -9.51
N GLY A 160 -5.09 5.39 -8.96
CA GLY A 160 -4.50 6.71 -8.98
C GLY A 160 -2.99 6.56 -9.04
N ALA A 161 -2.35 7.42 -9.84
CA ALA A 161 -0.90 7.45 -9.97
C ALA A 161 -0.42 8.91 -9.97
N CYS A 162 0.64 9.19 -9.23
CA CYS A 162 1.30 10.48 -9.20
C CYS A 162 2.78 10.29 -8.98
N ASP A 163 3.57 10.74 -9.95
CA ASP A 163 5.02 10.73 -9.91
C ASP A 163 5.53 12.17 -9.94
N GLY A 164 6.65 12.45 -9.30
CA GLY A 164 7.19 13.80 -9.33
C GLY A 164 8.33 14.08 -8.39
N GLN A 165 8.58 15.37 -8.22
CA GLN A 165 9.64 15.91 -7.37
C GLN A 165 9.05 16.92 -6.39
N ALA A 166 9.41 16.80 -5.12
CA ALA A 166 9.04 17.75 -4.07
C ALA A 166 10.29 18.35 -3.44
N GLU A 167 10.23 19.64 -3.10
CA GLU A 167 11.28 20.28 -2.32
C GLU A 167 11.21 19.78 -0.86
N VAL A 168 12.36 19.38 -0.31
CA VAL A 168 12.46 18.88 1.07
C VAL A 168 12.76 20.04 2.02
N ASN A 169 11.99 20.12 3.11
CA ASN A 169 12.23 21.00 4.23
C ASN A 169 12.17 20.19 5.54
N GLY A 170 13.32 19.68 5.96
CA GLY A 170 13.44 18.85 7.16
C GLY A 170 12.67 17.53 7.03
N SER A 171 11.63 17.35 7.85
CA SER A 171 10.75 16.17 7.83
C SER A 171 9.52 16.32 6.94
N MET A 172 9.44 17.39 6.16
CA MET A 172 8.33 17.66 5.23
C MET A 172 8.85 17.76 3.81
N ALA A 173 8.06 17.31 2.83
CA ALA A 173 8.24 17.67 1.43
C ALA A 173 6.87 18.00 0.82
N ARG A 174 6.82 18.95 -0.12
CA ARG A 174 5.57 19.31 -0.80
C ARG A 174 5.74 19.31 -2.32
N PHE A 175 4.90 18.53 -2.98
CA PHE A 175 4.69 18.56 -4.42
C PHE A 175 3.51 19.48 -4.74
N SER A 176 3.63 20.25 -5.82
CA SER A 176 2.59 21.14 -6.32
C SER A 176 2.58 21.08 -7.83
N VAL A 177 1.41 20.80 -8.40
CA VAL A 177 1.21 20.81 -9.84
C VAL A 177 -0.14 21.44 -10.15
N ARG A 178 -0.17 22.25 -11.21
CA ARG A 178 -1.41 22.84 -11.72
C ARG A 178 -1.69 22.18 -13.06
N TYR A 179 -2.87 21.56 -13.18
CA TYR A 179 -3.28 20.89 -14.41
C TYR A 179 -3.81 21.88 -15.46
N SER A 180 -4.62 22.84 -15.03
CA SER A 180 -5.12 23.92 -15.87
C SER A 180 -4.98 25.28 -15.17
N PRO A 181 -4.84 26.39 -15.91
CA PRO A 181 -4.74 27.74 -15.32
C PRO A 181 -5.91 28.09 -14.38
N ASP A 182 -7.10 27.58 -14.67
CA ASP A 182 -8.35 27.94 -13.99
C ASP A 182 -8.64 27.08 -12.74
N GLU A 183 -7.86 26.03 -12.50
CA GLU A 183 -8.04 25.13 -11.35
C GLU A 183 -7.06 25.44 -10.22
N ALA A 184 -7.49 25.16 -8.98
CA ALA A 184 -6.58 25.16 -7.85
C ALA A 184 -5.48 24.10 -8.07
N PRO A 185 -4.22 24.37 -7.69
CA PRO A 185 -3.18 23.36 -7.79
C PRO A 185 -3.53 22.12 -6.95
N ALA A 186 -3.09 20.97 -7.46
CA ALA A 186 -3.04 19.74 -6.69
C ALA A 186 -1.76 19.73 -5.84
N TRP A 187 -1.90 19.29 -4.58
CA TRP A 187 -0.79 19.16 -3.66
C TRP A 187 -0.70 17.76 -3.09
N LEU A 188 0.54 17.27 -2.98
CA LEU A 188 0.89 16.16 -2.10
C LEU A 188 1.87 16.67 -1.07
N THR A 189 1.50 16.56 0.20
CA THR A 189 2.39 16.84 1.33
C THR A 189 2.83 15.51 1.94
N PHE A 190 4.14 15.31 2.04
CA PHE A 190 4.77 14.15 2.67
C PHE A 190 5.33 14.57 4.01
N LEU A 191 4.91 13.90 5.08
CA LEU A 191 5.40 14.11 6.44
C LEU A 191 6.12 12.85 6.91
N ASN A 192 7.44 12.94 7.11
CA ASN A 192 8.26 11.86 7.61
C ASN A 192 8.16 11.81 9.14
N ASN A 193 7.17 11.08 9.67
CA ASN A 193 6.82 11.02 11.09
C ASN A 193 7.74 10.05 11.87
N ARG A 194 9.06 10.21 11.76
CA ARG A 194 10.04 9.35 12.43
C ARG A 194 10.20 9.60 13.92
N GLN A 195 9.75 10.75 14.41
CA GLN A 195 9.67 11.03 15.85
C GLN A 195 8.45 10.35 16.49
N GLY A 196 7.44 10.01 15.68
CA GLY A 196 6.29 9.19 16.06
C GLY A 196 6.50 7.72 15.73
N ASP A 197 5.75 7.21 14.77
CA ASP A 197 5.67 5.77 14.49
C ASP A 197 6.50 5.30 13.27
N GLY A 198 7.33 6.18 12.70
CA GLY A 198 8.26 5.82 11.63
C GLY A 198 7.63 5.79 10.23
N ARG A 199 6.33 6.09 10.11
CA ARG A 199 5.63 6.12 8.82
C ARG A 199 5.77 7.47 8.12
N ILE A 200 5.56 7.45 6.80
CA ILE A 200 5.32 8.66 6.00
C ILE A 200 3.82 8.88 5.97
N GLU A 201 3.36 10.03 6.45
CA GLU A 201 1.99 10.49 6.20
C GLU A 201 1.96 11.23 4.88
N VAL A 202 1.01 10.87 4.02
CA VAL A 202 0.73 11.56 2.77
C VAL A 202 -0.61 12.27 2.94
N ILE A 203 -0.64 13.56 2.62
CA ILE A 203 -1.85 14.39 2.59
C ILE A 203 -2.04 14.87 1.16
N GLY A 204 -3.21 14.56 0.58
CA GLY A 204 -3.59 15.00 -0.76
C GLY A 204 -4.62 16.11 -0.71
N GLU A 205 -4.41 17.17 -1.47
CA GLU A 205 -5.34 18.29 -1.63
C GLU A 205 -5.58 18.51 -3.13
N ASN A 206 -6.85 18.60 -3.57
CA ASN A 206 -7.23 18.72 -4.98
C ASN A 206 -6.62 17.65 -5.91
N THR A 207 -6.37 16.45 -5.40
CA THR A 207 -5.70 15.37 -6.16
C THR A 207 -6.62 14.58 -7.09
N GLY A 208 -7.90 14.94 -7.16
CA GLY A 208 -8.92 14.21 -7.92
C GLY A 208 -8.58 14.05 -9.41
N PHE A 209 -7.75 14.93 -9.97
CA PHE A 209 -7.27 14.80 -11.33
C PHE A 209 -6.42 13.53 -11.56
N PHE A 210 -5.69 13.07 -10.55
CA PHE A 210 -4.74 11.96 -10.65
C PHE A 210 -5.36 10.60 -10.36
N HIS A 211 -6.65 10.54 -10.03
CA HIS A 211 -7.22 9.33 -9.47
C HIS A 211 -8.74 9.24 -9.63
N GLY A 212 -9.27 8.02 -9.72
CA GLY A 212 -10.72 7.78 -9.70
C GLY A 212 -11.39 8.13 -8.36
N ALA A 213 -12.72 8.07 -8.31
CA ALA A 213 -13.55 8.54 -7.19
C ALA A 213 -13.25 7.93 -5.80
N ARG A 214 -12.43 6.87 -5.72
CA ARG A 214 -12.05 6.23 -4.45
C ARG A 214 -10.54 6.04 -4.29
N ALA A 215 -9.74 6.51 -5.23
CA ALA A 215 -8.30 6.27 -5.32
C ALA A 215 -7.48 7.34 -4.59
N TYR A 216 -7.81 7.56 -3.31
CA TYR A 216 -7.16 8.59 -2.50
C TYR A 216 -5.71 8.22 -2.18
N PHE A 217 -4.83 9.21 -2.34
CA PHE A 217 -3.41 9.16 -1.98
C PHE A 217 -3.16 9.35 -0.49
N GLN A 218 -4.11 9.95 0.24
CA GLN A 218 -3.94 10.22 1.66
C GLN A 218 -3.83 8.91 2.45
N GLY A 219 -2.84 8.82 3.34
CA GLY A 219 -2.64 7.63 4.15
C GLY A 219 -1.32 7.63 4.93
N HIS A 220 -1.12 6.56 5.71
CA HIS A 220 0.11 6.33 6.48
C HIS A 220 0.89 5.17 5.86
N TYR A 221 2.03 5.48 5.28
CA TYR A 221 2.86 4.58 4.51
C TYR A 221 4.02 4.09 5.37
N LEU A 222 4.05 2.79 5.65
CA LEU A 222 5.13 2.14 6.40
C LEU A 222 6.17 1.60 5.44
N ARG A 223 7.45 1.82 5.74
CA ARG A 223 8.53 1.26 4.92
C ARG A 223 8.53 -0.26 5.03
N VAL A 224 8.45 -0.93 3.90
CA VAL A 224 8.48 -2.40 3.83
C VAL A 224 9.77 -2.91 3.21
N GLN A 225 10.43 -2.12 2.36
CA GLN A 225 11.64 -2.52 1.66
C GLN A 225 12.60 -1.33 1.43
N THR A 226 13.84 -1.66 1.08
CA THR A 226 14.83 -0.72 0.56
C THR A 226 14.76 -0.73 -0.96
N LEU A 227 14.87 0.45 -1.58
CA LEU A 227 14.97 0.58 -3.02
C LEU A 227 16.18 -0.21 -3.56
N GLN A 228 15.95 -1.01 -4.59
CA GLN A 228 17.01 -1.61 -5.38
C GLN A 228 17.52 -0.61 -6.43
N PRO A 229 18.74 -0.81 -6.98
CA PRO A 229 19.29 0.09 -8.00
C PRO A 229 18.35 0.31 -9.20
N GLN A 230 17.66 -0.75 -9.64
CA GLN A 230 16.67 -0.69 -10.72
C GLN A 230 15.44 0.18 -10.36
N ASP A 231 15.01 0.17 -9.09
CA ASP A 231 13.87 0.98 -8.64
C ASP A 231 14.27 2.45 -8.61
N LEU A 232 15.51 2.71 -8.15
CA LEU A 232 16.09 4.05 -8.15
C LEU A 232 16.21 4.63 -9.56
N GLU A 233 16.69 3.85 -10.52
CA GLU A 233 16.80 4.29 -11.91
C GLU A 233 15.44 4.66 -12.50
N LYS A 234 14.44 3.80 -12.32
CA LYS A 234 13.06 4.05 -12.77
C LYS A 234 12.48 5.31 -12.12
N LEU A 235 12.65 5.44 -10.81
CA LEU A 235 12.13 6.56 -10.03
C LEU A 235 12.73 7.90 -10.47
N LEU A 236 14.05 7.95 -10.67
CA LEU A 236 14.74 9.16 -11.12
C LEU A 236 14.37 9.53 -12.56
N LYS A 237 14.23 8.54 -13.45
CA LYS A 237 13.81 8.78 -14.84
C LYS A 237 12.38 9.31 -14.92
N GLY A 238 11.42 8.59 -14.32
CA GLY A 238 10.00 8.96 -14.37
C GLY A 238 9.71 10.33 -13.75
N SER A 239 10.45 10.69 -12.69
CA SER A 239 10.32 11.99 -12.03
C SER A 239 10.96 13.15 -12.81
N SER A 240 11.85 12.88 -13.76
CA SER A 240 12.55 13.90 -14.58
C SER A 240 11.76 14.33 -15.81
N GLU A 241 10.82 13.49 -16.28
CA GLU A 241 10.05 13.72 -17.50
C GLU A 241 8.70 14.43 -17.25
N GLY A 242 8.32 14.70 -16.00
CA GLY A 242 7.10 15.46 -15.68
C GLY A 242 5.86 14.95 -16.42
N GLY A 243 5.66 13.63 -16.44
CA GLY A 243 4.69 12.99 -17.32
C GLY A 243 3.60 12.28 -16.53
N THR A 244 2.41 12.87 -16.49
CA THR A 244 1.15 12.16 -16.25
C THR A 244 1.03 11.01 -17.26
N THR A 245 1.17 9.76 -16.82
CA THR A 245 0.67 8.59 -17.57
C THR A 245 -0.79 8.36 -17.18
N GLY A 246 -1.66 9.25 -17.64
CA GLY A 246 -3.09 9.01 -17.70
C GLY A 246 -3.43 8.37 -19.04
N GLU A 247 -3.64 7.06 -19.04
CA GLU A 247 -4.54 6.37 -19.99
C GLU A 247 -5.73 5.79 -19.22
#